data_AF-A0A9W7DDW7-F1
#
_entry.id   AF-A0A9W7DDW7-F1
#
_cell.length_a   1.000
_cell.length_b   1.000
_cell.length_c   1.000
_cell.angle_alpha   90.00
_cell.angle_beta   90.00
_cell.angle_gamma   90.00
#
_symmetry.space_group_name_H-M   'P 1'
#
loop_
_entity.id
_entity.type
_entity.pdbx_description
1 polymer ?
#
loop_
_entity_poly.entity_id
_entity_poly.type
_entity_poly.pdbx_seq_one_letter_code
_entity_poly.pdbx_strand_id
1 'polypeptide(L)'
;MTITKQEIIGSLSDLDFNSYNYLRNSFQFSEGDEKLYNLIEIYSFGTISDYLEHRDKLPELSETQLLKLRLLTLLTLSEEGPQEISFKTIQEKLALQTPKSNNNDADSSELLQTLIKLSSSKLINFKIDQSHSKIILKQPKPENSNRDIFTLQDKPLVLLDSSKVANVNDTFEFLQGFLDSKLKKVLKKVETLSPNTGDDAEESNEGVDQSSKIEENQEADDEEVVDVGPTGGVKRRLEH
;
A
#
# COMPACT_ATOMS: atom_id res chain seq x y z
N MET A 1 4.06 -20.64 -9.84
CA MET A 1 4.21 -21.27 -8.52
C MET A 1 2.81 -21.46 -7.96
N THR A 2 2.41 -22.67 -7.60
CA THR A 2 1.06 -22.92 -7.07
C THR A 2 1.07 -22.67 -5.58
N ILE A 3 0.30 -21.69 -5.11
CA ILE A 3 0.14 -21.41 -3.68
C ILE A 3 -0.63 -22.55 -3.04
N THR A 4 -0.17 -23.02 -1.89
CA THR A 4 -0.77 -24.09 -1.11
C THR A 4 -1.61 -23.53 0.04
N LYS A 5 -2.57 -24.32 0.52
CA LYS A 5 -3.38 -23.97 1.70
C LYS A 5 -2.53 -23.74 2.95
N GLN A 6 -1.43 -24.50 3.09
CA GLN A 6 -0.53 -24.37 4.23
C GLN A 6 0.23 -23.04 4.19
N GLU A 7 0.65 -22.58 3.02
CA GLU A 7 1.30 -21.27 2.85
C GLU A 7 0.33 -20.15 3.23
N ILE A 8 -0.93 -20.22 2.78
CA ILE A 8 -1.97 -19.25 3.18
C ILE A 8 -2.10 -19.20 4.70
N ILE A 9 -2.28 -20.36 5.36
CA ILE A 9 -2.45 -20.42 6.81
C ILE A 9 -1.22 -19.87 7.54
N GLY A 10 -0.02 -20.14 7.02
CA GLY A 10 1.22 -19.55 7.51
C GLY A 10 1.21 -18.03 7.42
N SER A 11 0.84 -17.48 6.26
CA SER A 11 0.74 -16.03 6.03
C SER A 11 -0.29 -15.32 6.92
N LEU A 12 -1.35 -16.01 7.37
CA LEU A 12 -2.33 -15.45 8.31
C LEU A 12 -1.76 -15.23 9.72
N SER A 13 -0.64 -15.88 10.07
CA SER A 13 0.05 -15.70 11.36
C SER A 13 1.30 -14.83 11.26
N ASP A 14 1.75 -14.50 10.04
CA ASP A 14 2.91 -13.66 9.82
C ASP A 14 2.53 -12.18 10.01
N LEU A 15 3.14 -11.54 11.01
CA LEU A 15 2.90 -10.13 11.31
C LEU A 15 3.43 -9.19 10.21
N ASP A 16 4.40 -9.60 9.42
CA ASP A 16 5.02 -8.77 8.38
C ASP A 16 4.42 -9.00 6.98
N PHE A 17 3.64 -10.06 6.76
CA PHE A 17 2.98 -10.31 5.47
C PHE A 17 1.76 -9.39 5.26
N ASN A 18 1.61 -8.74 4.10
CA ASN A 18 0.50 -7.80 3.87
C ASN A 18 -0.14 -7.86 2.47
N SER A 19 0.07 -8.94 1.73
CA SER A 19 -0.42 -9.07 0.34
C SER A 19 -1.46 -10.19 0.22
N TYR A 20 -2.56 -10.08 0.95
CA TYR A 20 -3.58 -11.11 1.02
C TYR A 20 -4.42 -11.17 -0.25
N ASN A 21 -4.63 -10.04 -0.94
CA ASN A 21 -5.38 -10.00 -2.18
C ASN A 21 -4.64 -10.75 -3.29
N TYR A 22 -3.31 -10.69 -3.28
CA TYR A 22 -2.49 -11.56 -4.13
C TYR A 22 -2.77 -13.04 -3.87
N LEU A 23 -2.81 -13.49 -2.61
CA LEU A 23 -3.16 -14.88 -2.26
C LEU A 23 -4.57 -15.23 -2.73
N ARG A 24 -5.53 -14.32 -2.50
CA ARG A 24 -6.94 -14.48 -2.88
C ARG A 24 -7.10 -14.69 -4.39
N ASN A 25 -6.40 -13.90 -5.19
CA ASN A 25 -6.46 -14.02 -6.65
C ASN A 25 -5.67 -15.21 -7.17
N SER A 26 -4.53 -15.52 -6.57
CA SER A 26 -3.59 -16.56 -7.05
C SER A 26 -3.96 -17.98 -6.62
N PHE A 27 -4.65 -18.15 -5.49
CA PHE A 27 -5.05 -19.48 -5.02
C PHE A 27 -6.32 -19.95 -5.75
N GLN A 28 -6.34 -21.24 -6.10
CA GLN A 28 -7.48 -21.88 -6.72
C GLN A 28 -8.31 -22.58 -5.63
N PHE A 29 -9.37 -21.91 -5.19
CA PHE A 29 -10.25 -22.42 -4.14
C PHE A 29 -11.11 -23.57 -4.67
N SER A 30 -11.17 -24.66 -3.91
CA SER A 30 -11.99 -25.81 -4.20
C SER A 30 -13.25 -25.85 -3.32
N GLU A 31 -14.18 -26.73 -3.64
CA GLU A 31 -15.38 -26.96 -2.83
C GLU A 31 -14.98 -27.32 -1.38
N GLY A 32 -15.51 -26.59 -0.40
CA GLY A 32 -15.13 -26.71 1.02
C GLY A 32 -14.08 -25.71 1.51
N ASP A 33 -13.49 -24.88 0.64
CA ASP A 33 -12.57 -23.80 1.03
C ASP A 33 -13.25 -22.43 1.20
N GLU A 34 -14.58 -22.36 1.18
CA GLU A 34 -15.33 -21.09 1.17
C GLU A 34 -15.03 -20.24 2.41
N LYS A 35 -14.92 -20.89 3.58
CA LYS A 35 -14.56 -20.20 4.83
C LYS A 35 -13.17 -19.58 4.77
N LEU A 36 -12.21 -20.26 4.14
CA LEU A 36 -10.85 -19.74 3.99
C LEU A 36 -10.81 -18.60 2.98
N TYR A 37 -11.54 -18.72 1.87
CA TYR A 37 -11.69 -17.64 0.89
C TYR A 37 -12.23 -16.37 1.54
N ASN A 38 -13.33 -16.52 2.28
CA ASN A 38 -13.97 -15.46 3.05
C ASN A 38 -13.01 -14.84 4.06
N LEU A 39 -12.20 -15.65 4.74
CA LEU A 39 -11.23 -15.14 5.70
C LEU A 39 -10.14 -14.30 5.02
N ILE A 40 -9.62 -14.74 3.89
CA ILE A 40 -8.59 -13.99 3.16
C ILE A 40 -9.16 -12.66 2.68
N GLU A 41 -10.44 -12.61 2.29
CA GLU A 41 -11.13 -11.35 1.97
C GLU A 41 -11.15 -10.38 3.16
N ILE A 42 -11.45 -10.87 4.37
CA ILE A 42 -11.36 -10.06 5.60
C ILE A 42 -9.92 -9.60 5.84
N TYR A 43 -8.91 -10.44 5.62
CA TYR A 43 -7.51 -10.04 5.79
C TYR A 43 -7.05 -9.04 4.72
N SER A 44 -7.55 -9.13 3.50
CA SER A 44 -7.28 -8.16 2.45
C SER A 44 -7.88 -6.80 2.78
N PHE A 45 -9.16 -6.74 3.12
CA PHE A 45 -9.90 -5.46 3.10
C PHE A 45 -10.69 -5.15 4.37
N GLY A 46 -11.02 -6.14 5.20
CA GLY A 46 -11.92 -6.00 6.36
C GLY A 46 -11.21 -5.83 7.72
N THR A 47 -11.95 -5.59 8.78
CA THR A 47 -11.40 -5.38 10.12
C THR A 47 -11.71 -6.56 11.04
N ILE A 48 -11.22 -6.52 12.28
CA ILE A 48 -11.65 -7.48 13.30
C ILE A 48 -13.16 -7.40 13.57
N SER A 49 -13.78 -6.22 13.38
CA SER A 49 -15.23 -6.08 13.50
C SER A 49 -15.95 -6.92 12.44
N ASP A 50 -15.48 -6.87 11.19
CA ASP A 50 -16.05 -7.64 10.09
C ASP A 50 -15.90 -9.15 10.31
N TYR A 51 -14.78 -9.60 10.91
CA TYR A 51 -14.62 -10.99 11.33
C TYR A 51 -15.64 -11.40 12.41
N LEU A 52 -15.86 -10.54 13.41
CA LEU A 52 -16.81 -10.84 14.49
C LEU A 52 -18.26 -10.87 13.98
N GLU A 53 -18.62 -9.99 13.04
CA GLU A 53 -19.96 -9.94 12.43
C GLU A 53 -20.26 -11.18 11.59
N HIS A 54 -19.25 -11.75 10.92
CA HIS A 54 -19.40 -12.88 10.00
C HIS A 54 -18.83 -14.20 10.56
N ARG A 55 -18.72 -14.34 11.88
CA ARG A 55 -18.04 -15.48 12.54
C ARG A 55 -18.61 -16.85 12.12
N ASP A 56 -19.90 -16.93 11.79
CA ASP A 56 -20.58 -18.13 11.32
C ASP A 56 -20.04 -18.62 9.95
N LYS A 57 -19.66 -17.69 9.09
CA LYS A 57 -19.14 -17.92 7.73
C LYS A 57 -17.62 -18.01 7.65
N LEU A 58 -16.94 -17.90 8.79
CA LEU A 58 -15.48 -17.87 8.88
C LEU A 58 -14.97 -19.09 9.69
N PRO A 59 -13.69 -19.45 9.55
CA PRO A 59 -13.05 -20.44 10.42
C PRO A 59 -12.67 -19.77 11.75
N GLU A 60 -12.51 -20.58 12.80
CA GLU A 60 -11.96 -20.07 14.05
C GLU A 60 -10.48 -19.73 13.90
N LEU A 61 -10.07 -18.59 14.47
CA LEU A 61 -8.71 -18.09 14.42
C LEU A 61 -7.92 -18.44 15.68
N SER A 62 -6.64 -18.75 15.50
CA SER A 62 -5.68 -18.82 16.61
C SER A 62 -5.41 -17.43 17.20
N GLU A 63 -4.78 -17.36 18.38
CA GLU A 63 -4.38 -16.07 18.98
C GLU A 63 -3.43 -15.28 18.07
N THR A 64 -2.51 -15.96 17.37
CA THR A 64 -1.58 -15.31 16.43
C THR A 64 -2.28 -14.74 15.21
N GLN A 65 -3.27 -15.47 14.68
CA GLN A 65 -4.09 -15.01 13.57
C GLN A 65 -4.96 -13.82 14.00
N LEU A 66 -5.58 -13.85 15.18
CA LEU A 66 -6.31 -12.71 15.73
C LEU A 66 -5.40 -11.50 15.95
N LEU A 67 -4.18 -11.71 16.45
CA LEU A 67 -3.20 -10.64 16.58
C LEU A 67 -2.87 -10.01 15.22
N LYS A 68 -2.71 -10.82 14.17
CA LYS A 68 -2.52 -10.31 12.80
C LYS A 68 -3.74 -9.51 12.31
N LEU A 69 -4.95 -9.99 12.54
CA LEU A 69 -6.15 -9.25 12.13
C LEU A 69 -6.30 -7.92 12.89
N ARG A 70 -5.91 -7.87 14.16
CA ARG A 70 -5.83 -6.63 14.94
C ARG A 70 -4.76 -5.68 14.38
N LEU A 71 -3.62 -6.20 13.95
CA LEU A 71 -2.59 -5.41 13.28
C LEU A 71 -3.13 -4.75 12.01
N LEU A 72 -3.82 -5.51 11.16
CA LEU A 72 -4.41 -5.00 9.91
C LEU A 72 -5.52 -3.98 10.18
N THR A 73 -6.31 -4.19 11.23
CA THR A 73 -7.30 -3.20 11.69
C THR A 73 -6.62 -1.90 12.12
N LEU A 74 -5.53 -2.00 12.88
CA LEU A 74 -4.77 -0.83 13.31
C LEU A 74 -4.10 -0.11 12.14
N LEU A 75 -3.66 -0.84 11.12
CA LEU A 75 -3.12 -0.29 9.88
C LEU A 75 -4.19 0.55 9.16
N THR A 76 -5.39 0.01 8.95
CA THR A 76 -6.52 0.75 8.38
C THR A 76 -6.84 2.02 9.18
N LEU A 77 -6.87 1.94 10.52
CA LEU A 77 -7.05 3.13 11.36
C LEU A 77 -5.95 4.18 11.17
N SER A 78 -4.73 3.76 10.84
CA SER A 78 -3.62 4.68 10.63
C SER A 78 -3.63 5.37 9.27
N GLU A 79 -4.25 4.75 8.27
CA GLU A 79 -4.41 5.30 6.93
C GLU A 79 -5.58 6.32 6.89
N GLU A 80 -6.68 6.02 7.56
CA GLU A 80 -7.92 6.81 7.50
C GLU A 80 -8.08 7.81 8.66
N GLY A 81 -7.41 7.56 9.77
CA GLY A 81 -7.72 8.18 11.07
C GLY A 81 -6.78 9.30 11.50
N PRO A 82 -7.02 9.85 12.69
CA PRO A 82 -6.11 10.82 13.30
C PRO A 82 -4.80 10.15 13.70
N GLN A 83 -3.72 10.93 13.68
CA GLN A 83 -2.39 10.46 14.08
C GLN A 83 -2.31 10.03 15.56
N GLU A 84 -3.17 10.59 16.41
CA GLU A 84 -3.26 10.25 17.83
C GLU A 84 -4.58 9.55 18.12
N ILE A 85 -4.52 8.35 18.70
CA ILE A 85 -5.70 7.54 19.00
C ILE A 85 -5.69 7.15 20.47
N SER A 86 -6.80 7.41 21.17
CA SER A 86 -6.93 7.07 22.59
C SER A 86 -6.96 5.55 22.81
N PHE A 87 -6.48 5.09 23.97
CA PHE A 87 -6.53 3.68 24.38
C PHE A 87 -7.95 3.11 24.35
N LYS A 88 -8.94 3.90 24.77
CA LYS A 88 -10.36 3.52 24.72
C LYS A 88 -10.79 3.19 23.28
N THR A 89 -10.50 4.09 22.33
CA THR A 89 -10.84 3.90 20.91
C THR A 89 -10.12 2.67 20.34
N ILE A 90 -8.86 2.44 20.71
CA ILE A 90 -8.12 1.25 20.26
C ILE A 90 -8.74 -0.03 20.84
N GLN A 91 -9.09 -0.06 22.12
CA GLN A 91 -9.72 -1.22 22.74
C GLN A 91 -11.03 -1.59 22.05
N GLU A 92 -11.86 -0.58 21.77
CA GLU A 92 -13.11 -0.75 21.02
C GLU A 92 -12.84 -1.29 19.62
N LYS A 93 -11.94 -0.65 18.86
CA LYS A 93 -11.67 -1.04 17.47
C LYS A 93 -10.94 -2.37 17.32
N LEU A 94 -10.09 -2.75 18.28
CA LEU A 94 -9.38 -4.04 18.28
C LEU A 94 -10.16 -5.16 18.98
N ALA A 95 -11.41 -4.88 19.39
CA ALA A 95 -12.27 -5.80 20.12
C ALA A 95 -11.55 -6.45 21.31
N LEU A 96 -10.88 -5.62 22.12
CA LEU A 96 -10.17 -6.00 23.35
C LEU A 96 -11.02 -5.73 24.60
N GLN A 97 -12.33 -5.51 24.44
CA GLN A 97 -13.21 -5.34 25.58
C GLN A 97 -13.49 -6.70 26.20
N THR A 98 -13.05 -6.90 27.44
CA THR A 98 -13.47 -8.06 28.21
C THR A 98 -14.94 -7.89 28.61
N PRO A 99 -15.81 -8.89 28.38
CA PRO A 99 -17.15 -8.86 28.93
C PRO A 99 -17.04 -9.02 30.45
N LYS A 100 -17.13 -7.90 31.18
CA LYS A 100 -17.20 -7.79 32.65
C LYS A 100 -15.85 -7.94 33.40
N SER A 101 -14.91 -7.03 33.18
CA SER A 101 -13.96 -6.68 34.23
C SER A 101 -14.43 -5.42 34.95
N ASN A 102 -14.81 -5.54 36.22
CA ASN A 102 -15.05 -4.39 37.10
C ASN A 102 -13.72 -3.75 37.56
N ASN A 103 -12.58 -4.18 36.99
CA ASN A 103 -11.23 -3.73 37.33
C ASN A 103 -10.58 -3.09 36.09
N ASN A 104 -10.51 -1.76 36.09
CA ASN A 104 -9.93 -0.95 35.00
C ASN A 104 -8.45 -1.29 34.68
N ASP A 105 -7.75 -1.93 35.62
CA ASP A 105 -6.31 -2.20 35.51
C ASP A 105 -5.98 -3.43 34.65
N ALA A 106 -6.84 -4.45 34.62
CA ALA A 106 -6.62 -5.67 33.84
C ALA A 106 -6.79 -5.42 32.33
N ASP A 107 -7.80 -4.64 31.96
CA ASP A 107 -8.11 -4.30 30.56
C ASP A 107 -7.03 -3.39 29.95
N SER A 108 -6.42 -2.54 30.79
CA SER A 108 -5.28 -1.71 30.40
C SER A 108 -4.02 -2.55 30.18
N SER A 109 -3.82 -3.63 30.96
CA SER A 109 -2.69 -4.55 30.79
C SER A 109 -2.78 -5.34 29.49
N GLU A 110 -3.96 -5.90 29.17
CA GLU A 110 -4.17 -6.66 27.93
C GLU A 110 -3.97 -5.79 26.69
N LEU A 111 -4.50 -4.56 26.71
CA LEU A 111 -4.28 -3.60 25.65
C LEU A 111 -2.79 -3.33 25.45
N LEU A 112 -2.06 -2.99 26.52
CA LEU A 112 -0.64 -2.67 26.44
C LEU A 112 0.18 -3.86 25.95
N GLN A 113 -0.09 -5.07 26.43
CA GLN A 113 0.58 -6.28 25.94
C GLN A 113 0.31 -6.51 24.45
N THR A 114 -0.93 -6.32 24.01
CA THR A 114 -1.30 -6.44 22.60
C THR A 114 -0.57 -5.38 21.77
N LEU A 115 -0.57 -4.12 22.20
CA LEU A 115 0.14 -3.04 21.53
C LEU A 115 1.65 -3.30 21.45
N ILE A 116 2.27 -3.82 22.52
CA ILE A 116 3.68 -4.19 22.52
C ILE A 116 3.94 -5.29 21.48
N LYS A 117 3.11 -6.35 21.46
CA LYS A 117 3.21 -7.42 20.44
C LYS A 117 3.08 -6.85 19.03
N LEU A 118 2.10 -5.97 18.79
CA LEU A 118 1.86 -5.33 17.49
C LEU A 118 3.01 -4.42 17.05
N SER A 119 3.67 -3.74 17.98
CA SER A 119 4.81 -2.84 17.70
C SER A 119 6.05 -3.55 17.15
N SER A 120 6.08 -4.89 17.22
CA SER A 120 7.15 -5.70 16.62
C SER A 120 7.05 -5.84 15.10
N SER A 121 5.88 -5.59 14.52
CA SER A 121 5.67 -5.63 13.07
C SER A 121 6.34 -4.46 12.35
N LYS A 122 6.81 -4.70 11.13
CA LYS A 122 7.33 -3.64 10.25
C LYS A 122 6.24 -2.86 9.50
N LEU A 123 5.00 -3.35 9.51
CA LEU A 123 3.89 -2.76 8.74
C LEU A 123 3.38 -1.45 9.36
N ILE A 124 3.49 -1.32 10.68
CA ILE A 124 3.02 -0.15 11.41
C ILE A 124 4.07 0.34 12.41
N ASN A 125 4.17 1.66 12.56
CA ASN A 125 5.06 2.27 13.52
C ASN A 125 4.26 3.25 14.39
N PHE A 126 4.25 3.02 15.70
CA PHE A 126 3.60 3.92 16.63
C PHE A 126 4.39 4.01 17.93
N LYS A 127 4.12 5.06 18.69
CA LYS A 127 4.59 5.22 20.07
C LYS A 127 3.42 5.04 21.01
N ILE A 128 3.64 4.34 22.12
CA ILE A 128 2.68 4.25 23.21
C ILE A 128 2.95 5.41 24.16
N ASP A 129 1.95 6.25 24.38
CA ASP A 129 1.97 7.33 25.37
C ASP A 129 1.02 6.96 26.51
N GLN A 130 1.56 6.25 27.48
CA GLN A 130 0.79 5.80 28.63
C GLN A 130 0.33 6.96 29.51
N SER A 131 1.11 8.05 29.58
CA SER A 131 0.79 9.22 30.40
C SER A 131 -0.49 9.93 29.92
N HIS A 132 -0.70 9.97 28.61
CA HIS A 132 -1.90 10.53 28.00
C HIS A 132 -2.89 9.45 27.52
N SER A 133 -2.67 8.18 27.87
CA SER A 133 -3.53 7.04 27.50
C SER A 133 -3.87 7.00 26.00
N LYS A 134 -2.86 7.16 25.14
CA LYS A 134 -3.01 7.19 23.68
C LYS A 134 -1.83 6.51 22.98
N ILE A 135 -2.02 6.14 21.73
CA ILE A 135 -0.91 5.88 20.82
C ILE A 135 -0.73 7.07 19.87
N ILE A 136 0.50 7.27 19.44
CA ILE A 136 0.86 8.24 18.41
C ILE A 136 1.38 7.42 17.23
N LEU A 137 0.56 7.33 16.19
CA LEU A 137 0.92 6.72 14.93
C LEU A 137 2.02 7.57 14.28
N LYS A 138 3.09 6.94 13.82
CA LYS A 138 4.04 7.61 12.93
C LYS A 138 3.54 7.40 11.52
N GLN A 139 3.80 8.38 10.66
CA GLN A 139 3.45 8.21 9.26
C GLN A 139 4.06 6.91 8.75
N PRO A 140 3.25 6.05 8.15
CA PRO A 140 3.72 4.78 7.68
C PRO A 140 4.77 5.01 6.57
N LYS A 141 5.79 4.14 6.46
CA LYS A 141 6.74 4.29 5.35
C LYS A 141 6.01 3.90 4.05
N PRO A 142 6.13 4.66 2.95
CA PRO A 142 5.36 4.39 1.72
C PRO A 142 5.50 2.96 1.20
N GLU A 143 6.65 2.33 1.47
CA GLU A 143 7.01 0.98 1.04
C GLU A 143 6.35 -0.17 1.83
N ASN A 144 5.81 0.07 3.04
CA ASN A 144 5.41 -1.01 3.95
C ASN A 144 3.98 -0.91 4.48
N SER A 145 3.19 0.03 3.98
CA SER A 145 2.12 0.57 4.80
C SER A 145 0.77 0.71 4.17
N ASN A 146 0.62 0.22 2.96
CA ASN A 146 -0.70 0.13 2.38
C ASN A 146 -1.20 -1.27 2.60
N ARG A 147 -2.39 -1.34 3.16
CA ARG A 147 -3.25 -2.50 3.02
C ARG A 147 -3.62 -2.74 1.54
N ASP A 148 -4.11 -3.93 1.21
CA ASP A 148 -4.56 -4.25 -0.15
C ASP A 148 -5.66 -3.27 -0.62
N ILE A 149 -5.55 -2.81 -1.88
CA ILE A 149 -6.56 -1.98 -2.55
C ILE A 149 -7.34 -2.86 -3.53
N PHE A 150 -8.67 -2.78 -3.49
CA PHE A 150 -9.55 -3.55 -4.34
C PHE A 150 -9.62 -2.98 -5.77
N THR A 151 -9.59 -3.86 -6.76
CA THR A 151 -9.62 -3.53 -8.19
C THR A 151 -10.67 -4.36 -8.93
N LEU A 152 -11.12 -3.88 -10.10
CA LEU A 152 -12.07 -4.63 -10.95
C LEU A 152 -11.49 -5.93 -11.54
N GLN A 153 -10.17 -6.12 -11.49
CA GLN A 153 -9.51 -7.33 -11.95
C GLN A 153 -9.46 -8.41 -10.87
N ASP A 154 -9.73 -8.04 -9.62
CA ASP A 154 -9.78 -8.97 -8.51
C ASP A 154 -11.00 -9.86 -8.60
N LYS A 155 -10.91 -11.04 -7.98
CA LYS A 155 -12.09 -11.87 -7.76
C LYS A 155 -13.16 -11.06 -7.00
N PRO A 156 -14.46 -11.23 -7.29
CA PRO A 156 -15.51 -10.45 -6.66
C PRO A 156 -15.55 -10.70 -5.15
N LEU A 157 -15.85 -9.66 -4.37
CA LEU A 157 -16.08 -9.77 -2.93
C LEU A 157 -17.33 -10.60 -2.63
N VAL A 158 -17.29 -11.39 -1.56
CA VAL A 158 -18.36 -12.32 -1.17
C VAL A 158 -19.00 -11.91 0.17
N LEU A 159 -18.19 -11.44 1.12
CA LEU A 159 -18.64 -10.99 2.42
C LEU A 159 -18.72 -9.46 2.52
N LEU A 160 -17.69 -8.78 2.03
CA LEU A 160 -17.55 -7.34 2.20
C LEU A 160 -18.28 -6.57 1.09
N ASP A 161 -18.76 -5.40 1.46
CA ASP A 161 -19.36 -4.43 0.54
C ASP A 161 -18.26 -3.68 -0.21
N SER A 162 -18.24 -3.77 -1.53
CA SER A 162 -17.22 -3.12 -2.36
C SER A 162 -17.22 -1.59 -2.27
N SER A 163 -18.31 -0.98 -1.80
CA SER A 163 -18.37 0.47 -1.55
C SER A 163 -17.69 0.92 -0.26
N LYS A 164 -17.34 -0.04 0.62
CA LYS A 164 -16.72 0.22 1.94
C LYS A 164 -15.27 -0.20 2.01
N VAL A 165 -14.72 -0.78 0.94
CA VAL A 165 -13.32 -1.16 0.86
C VAL A 165 -12.54 -0.09 0.10
N ALA A 166 -11.29 0.13 0.51
CA ALA A 166 -10.37 0.97 -0.25
C ALA A 166 -10.26 0.45 -1.68
N ASN A 167 -10.57 1.31 -2.66
CA ASN A 167 -10.56 0.95 -4.06
C ASN A 167 -9.75 1.95 -4.90
N VAL A 168 -9.37 1.51 -6.11
CA VAL A 168 -8.53 2.32 -7.01
C VAL A 168 -9.24 3.60 -7.46
N ASN A 169 -10.57 3.60 -7.58
CA ASN A 169 -11.32 4.78 -8.01
C ASN A 169 -11.25 5.88 -6.95
N ASP A 170 -11.41 5.55 -5.67
CA ASP A 170 -11.29 6.52 -4.57
C ASP A 170 -9.91 7.18 -4.57
N THR A 171 -8.87 6.39 -4.84
CA THR A 171 -7.49 6.88 -4.96
C THR A 171 -7.35 7.81 -6.15
N PHE A 172 -7.92 7.44 -7.30
CA PHE A 172 -7.91 8.26 -8.50
C PHE A 172 -8.64 9.59 -8.29
N GLU A 173 -9.84 9.56 -7.69
CA GLU A 173 -10.63 10.76 -7.36
C GLU A 173 -9.87 11.68 -6.40
N PHE A 174 -9.21 11.13 -5.39
CA PHE A 174 -8.35 11.90 -4.50
C PHE A 174 -7.20 12.58 -5.25
N LEU A 175 -6.47 11.84 -6.10
CA LEU A 175 -5.35 12.39 -6.87
C LEU A 175 -5.81 13.48 -7.84
N GLN A 176 -6.92 13.25 -8.52
CA GLN A 176 -7.52 14.23 -9.43
C GLN A 176 -7.95 15.49 -8.65
N GLY A 177 -8.62 15.32 -7.51
CA GLY A 177 -9.00 16.42 -6.63
C GLY A 177 -7.79 17.20 -6.10
N PHE A 178 -6.70 16.52 -5.75
CA PHE A 178 -5.46 17.15 -5.32
C PHE A 178 -4.82 17.99 -6.43
N LEU A 179 -4.72 17.43 -7.64
CA LEU A 179 -4.22 18.12 -8.83
C LEU A 179 -5.06 19.36 -9.14
N ASP A 180 -6.38 19.19 -9.21
CA ASP A 180 -7.31 20.23 -9.64
C ASP A 180 -7.46 21.35 -8.63
N SER A 181 -7.48 21.02 -7.34
CA SER A 181 -7.80 21.99 -6.28
C SER A 181 -6.59 22.57 -5.57
N LYS A 182 -5.47 21.84 -5.43
CA LYS A 182 -4.30 22.30 -4.69
C LYS A 182 -3.18 22.71 -5.64
N LEU A 183 -2.73 21.82 -6.52
CA LEU A 183 -1.60 22.12 -7.41
C LEU A 183 -1.92 23.26 -8.38
N LYS A 184 -3.08 23.22 -9.07
CA LYS A 184 -3.48 24.31 -9.97
C LYS A 184 -3.63 25.66 -9.26
N LYS A 185 -4.09 25.69 -8.00
CA LYS A 185 -4.18 26.93 -7.22
C LYS A 185 -2.81 27.46 -6.82
N VAL A 186 -1.89 26.57 -6.43
CA VAL A 186 -0.51 26.96 -6.12
C VAL A 186 0.19 27.49 -7.36
N LEU A 187 0.06 26.80 -8.50
CA LEU A 187 0.65 27.21 -9.78
C LEU A 187 0.19 28.62 -10.18
N LYS A 188 -1.13 28.87 -10.20
CA LYS A 188 -1.68 30.21 -10.48
C LYS A 188 -1.14 31.28 -9.54
N LYS A 189 -0.98 30.95 -8.25
CA LYS A 189 -0.48 31.89 -7.25
C LYS A 189 1.00 32.23 -7.49
N VAL A 190 1.80 31.23 -7.87
CA VAL A 190 3.21 31.40 -8.27
C VAL A 190 3.33 32.26 -9.53
N GLU A 191 2.50 32.01 -10.55
CA GLU A 191 2.45 32.82 -11.77
C GLU A 191 2.09 34.29 -11.49
N THR A 192 1.13 34.55 -10.60
CA THR A 192 0.78 35.93 -10.19
C THR A 192 1.84 36.62 -9.31
N LEU A 193 2.76 35.86 -8.72
CA LEU A 193 3.81 36.35 -7.83
C LEU A 193 5.18 36.50 -8.53
N SER A 194 5.31 36.10 -9.79
CA SER A 194 6.46 36.40 -10.63
C SER A 194 6.14 37.67 -11.44
N PRO A 195 6.50 38.88 -10.97
CA PRO A 195 6.33 40.07 -11.80
C PRO A 195 7.34 40.01 -12.95
N ASN A 196 6.90 40.44 -14.14
CA ASN A 196 7.71 40.77 -15.30
C ASN A 196 9.16 41.15 -14.94
N THR A 197 10.10 40.25 -15.20
CA THR A 197 11.49 40.63 -15.48
C THR A 197 11.63 40.75 -17.00
N GLY A 198 11.37 41.97 -17.48
CA GLY A 198 12.00 42.56 -18.66
C GLY A 198 11.54 42.10 -20.04
N ASP A 199 10.41 42.65 -20.50
CA ASP A 199 10.43 43.33 -21.79
C ASP A 199 11.36 44.55 -21.62
N ASP A 200 12.53 44.53 -22.27
CA ASP A 200 13.31 45.70 -22.71
C ASP A 200 14.66 45.21 -23.26
N ALA A 201 14.68 44.76 -24.52
CA ALA A 201 15.89 44.69 -25.35
C ALA A 201 15.52 44.57 -26.84
N GLU A 202 15.04 45.67 -27.44
CA GLU A 202 15.24 45.92 -28.87
C GLU A 202 16.31 47.01 -29.06
N GLU A 203 17.04 46.88 -30.19
CA GLU A 203 18.11 47.73 -30.75
C GLU A 203 19.51 47.61 -30.08
N SER A 204 20.63 47.41 -30.78
CA SER A 204 20.95 47.38 -32.22
C SER A 204 22.38 46.85 -32.43
N ASN A 205 22.63 46.28 -33.61
CA ASN A 205 23.94 45.95 -34.20
C ASN A 205 25.05 47.00 -34.00
N GLU A 206 26.29 46.55 -33.77
CA GLU A 206 27.41 46.63 -34.74
C GLU A 206 28.75 46.16 -34.12
N GLY A 207 29.42 45.22 -34.80
CA GLY A 207 30.85 45.40 -35.11
C GLY A 207 31.91 44.63 -34.31
N VAL A 208 32.58 43.73 -35.05
CA VAL A 208 34.04 43.43 -35.04
C VAL A 208 34.53 42.23 -34.21
N ASP A 209 34.42 41.06 -34.86
CA ASP A 209 35.51 40.12 -35.24
C ASP A 209 36.86 40.19 -34.50
N GLN A 210 37.28 39.06 -33.91
CA GLN A 210 38.63 38.50 -34.11
C GLN A 210 38.73 37.04 -33.67
N SER A 211 38.68 36.15 -34.66
CA SER A 211 39.58 35.00 -34.88
C SER A 211 40.35 34.40 -33.69
N SER A 212 40.16 33.10 -33.41
CA SER A 212 41.31 32.19 -33.26
C SER A 212 40.95 30.74 -33.60
N LYS A 213 41.95 30.08 -34.17
CA LYS A 213 41.91 28.88 -35.02
C LYS A 213 41.78 27.58 -34.26
N ILE A 214 41.13 26.64 -34.93
CA ILE A 214 41.19 25.19 -34.71
C ILE A 214 42.51 24.67 -35.32
N GLU A 215 43.26 23.87 -34.56
CA GLU A 215 44.28 22.96 -35.10
C GLU A 215 43.93 21.52 -34.72
N GLU A 216 44.07 20.68 -35.73
CA GLU A 216 43.73 19.27 -35.87
C GLU A 216 44.91 18.40 -35.40
N ASN A 217 44.66 17.23 -34.82
CA ASN A 217 45.58 16.11 -34.97
C ASN A 217 44.85 14.77 -34.83
N GLN A 218 45.14 13.93 -35.82
CA GLN A 218 44.67 12.57 -36.06
C GLN A 218 45.41 11.56 -35.19
N GLU A 219 44.77 10.44 -34.84
CA GLU A 219 45.42 9.13 -34.91
C GLU A 219 44.35 8.05 -35.10
N ALA A 220 44.67 7.11 -36.00
CA ALA A 220 43.83 6.03 -36.50
C ALA A 220 44.07 4.73 -35.72
N ASP A 221 43.19 3.75 -35.93
CA ASP A 221 43.44 2.31 -36.12
C ASP A 221 42.09 1.59 -35.90
N ASP A 222 41.45 1.13 -36.98
CA ASP A 222 41.36 -0.28 -37.40
C ASP A 222 40.34 -1.08 -36.53
N GLU A 223 39.40 -1.89 -37.03
CA GLU A 223 39.25 -2.63 -38.29
C GLU A 223 37.79 -3.15 -38.40
N GLU A 224 37.35 -3.36 -39.64
CA GLU A 224 36.31 -4.27 -40.20
C GLU A 224 34.94 -4.54 -39.51
N VAL A 225 33.78 -4.20 -40.12
CA VAL A 225 33.03 -4.89 -41.22
C VAL A 225 32.58 -6.31 -40.76
N VAL A 226 31.31 -6.76 -40.73
CA VAL A 226 30.27 -6.76 -41.78
C VAL A 226 28.85 -6.95 -41.19
N ASP A 227 27.90 -6.22 -41.79
CA ASP A 227 26.48 -6.47 -42.06
C ASP A 227 26.20 -7.94 -42.49
N VAL A 228 25.03 -8.59 -42.42
CA VAL A 228 23.73 -8.32 -43.04
C VAL A 228 22.68 -9.26 -42.42
N GLY A 229 21.44 -8.80 -42.27
CA GLY A 229 20.31 -9.55 -41.72
C GLY A 229 19.67 -10.61 -42.65
N PRO A 230 18.35 -10.55 -42.88
CA PRO A 230 17.37 -11.43 -42.23
C PRO A 230 16.71 -12.43 -43.20
N THR A 231 15.65 -13.11 -42.71
CA THR A 231 14.68 -14.03 -43.37
C THR A 231 14.86 -15.48 -42.87
N GLY A 232 13.85 -16.28 -42.58
CA GLY A 232 12.41 -16.18 -42.78
C GLY A 232 11.88 -17.61 -42.88
N GLY A 233 11.01 -18.01 -41.95
CA GLY A 233 9.90 -18.90 -42.26
C GLY A 233 10.05 -20.43 -42.16
N VAL A 234 9.07 -20.99 -41.42
CA VAL A 234 8.04 -21.92 -41.93
C VAL A 234 8.23 -23.46 -41.72
N LYS A 235 7.29 -23.99 -40.91
CA LYS A 235 6.52 -25.26 -40.96
C LYS A 235 7.07 -26.59 -40.41
N ARG A 236 6.24 -27.13 -39.48
CA ARG A 236 5.65 -28.52 -39.38
C ARG A 236 6.67 -29.67 -39.18
N ARG A 237 6.41 -30.79 -38.48
CA ARG A 237 5.20 -31.58 -38.24
C ARG A 237 5.56 -32.75 -37.27
N LEU A 238 4.61 -33.15 -36.43
CA LEU A 238 4.22 -34.51 -35.97
C LEU A 238 5.21 -35.53 -35.35
N GLU A 239 4.71 -36.11 -34.25
CA GLU A 239 4.67 -37.55 -33.87
C GLU A 239 5.95 -38.27 -33.40
N HIS A 240 5.99 -38.65 -32.11
CA HIS A 240 5.50 -39.95 -31.61
C HIS A 240 5.22 -39.90 -30.10
#